data_AF-A0A527H861-F1
#
_entry.id   AF-A0A527H861-F1
#
_cell.length_a   1.000
_cell.length_b   1.000
_cell.length_c   1.000
_cell.angle_alpha   90.00
_cell.angle_beta   90.00
_cell.angle_gamma   90.00
#
_symmetry.space_group_name_H-M   'P 1'
#
loop_
_entity.id
_entity.type
_entity.pdbx_description
1 polymer ?
#
loop_
_entity_poly.entity_id
_entity_poly.type
_entity_poly.pdbx_seq_one_letter_code
_entity_poly.pdbx_strand_id
1 'polypeptide(L)'
;MSVFDAILLFLAGFLSGAANAVAGGGTFITFGAMTLVGLPPIVANATSSVTQFPGYITSTLAYSADIRHFWRGALLLCLISAVGALAGALILLALDNPSFRALVPWLLLAATALFAAGPWLKPVPKPGHEAAVGSLAGSLAQFLTAIYGGFFGAGMGVMMLATLGLTQAGDYHRLNALKNMLAMVIAAVAIV
;
A
#
# COMPACT_ATOMS: atom_id res chain seq x y z
N MET A 1 -2.41 24.03 -16.88
CA MET A 1 -1.57 23.76 -15.70
C MET A 1 -0.63 24.93 -15.52
N SER A 2 -0.64 25.55 -14.34
CA SER A 2 0.30 26.61 -14.01
C SER A 2 1.69 26.03 -13.70
N VAL A 3 2.74 26.85 -13.76
CA VAL A 3 4.10 26.45 -13.33
C VAL A 3 4.10 26.02 -11.86
N PHE A 4 3.26 26.66 -11.04
CA PHE A 4 3.07 26.30 -9.65
C PHE A 4 2.51 24.87 -9.50
N ASP A 5 1.49 24.50 -10.28
CA ASP A 5 0.92 23.16 -10.27
C ASP A 5 1.97 22.10 -10.63
N ALA A 6 2.81 22.39 -11.62
CA ALA A 6 3.87 21.49 -12.06
C ALA A 6 4.93 21.26 -10.96
N ILE A 7 5.37 22.34 -10.30
CA ILE A 7 6.32 22.25 -9.18
C ILE A 7 5.70 21.48 -8.00
N LEU A 8 4.45 21.77 -7.67
CA LEU A 8 3.72 21.12 -6.59
C LEU A 8 3.58 19.61 -6.83
N LEU A 9 3.16 19.20 -8.03
CA LEU A 9 3.01 17.79 -8.40
C LEU A 9 4.37 17.07 -8.45
N PHE A 10 5.42 17.73 -8.94
CA PHE A 10 6.77 17.16 -8.95
C PHE A 10 7.29 16.88 -7.54
N LEU A 11 7.19 17.86 -6.63
CA LEU A 11 7.60 17.70 -5.24
C LEU A 11 6.75 16.65 -4.51
N ALA A 12 5.44 16.66 -4.74
CA ALA A 12 4.52 15.67 -4.17
C ALA A 12 4.88 14.25 -4.61
N GLY A 13 5.18 14.05 -5.90
CA GLY A 13 5.62 12.75 -6.45
C GLY A 13 6.93 12.28 -5.83
N PHE A 14 7.93 13.15 -5.76
CA PHE A 14 9.23 12.83 -5.16
C PHE A 14 9.12 12.46 -3.67
N LEU A 15 8.44 13.29 -2.87
CA LEU A 15 8.23 13.05 -1.44
C LEU A 15 7.40 11.80 -1.18
N SER A 16 6.38 11.55 -2.01
CA SER A 16 5.56 10.34 -1.95
C SER A 16 6.39 9.08 -2.18
N GLY A 17 7.26 9.08 -3.19
CA GLY A 17 8.16 7.97 -3.46
C GLY A 17 9.07 7.66 -2.26
N ALA A 18 9.71 8.69 -1.70
CA ALA A 18 10.56 8.55 -0.52
C ALA A 18 9.78 8.00 0.69
N ALA A 19 8.60 8.56 0.98
CA ALA A 19 7.76 8.13 2.11
C ALA A 19 7.29 6.67 1.96
N ASN A 20 6.90 6.26 0.75
CA ASN A 20 6.45 4.89 0.49
C ASN A 20 7.57 3.85 0.58
N ALA A 21 8.80 4.23 0.22
CA ALA A 21 9.97 3.36 0.38
C ALA A 21 10.27 3.07 1.87
N VAL A 22 10.15 4.09 2.74
CA VAL A 22 10.48 3.99 4.16
C VAL A 22 9.35 3.36 4.99
N ALA A 23 8.18 4.01 5.07
CA ALA A 23 7.14 3.64 6.03
C ALA A 23 5.75 3.43 5.40
N GLY A 24 5.54 3.94 4.18
CA GLY A 24 4.21 4.02 3.56
C GLY A 24 3.54 5.38 3.76
N GLY A 25 2.38 5.57 3.13
CA GLY A 25 1.57 6.79 3.27
C GLY A 25 1.91 7.92 2.30
N GLY A 26 2.93 7.76 1.46
CA GLY A 26 3.29 8.74 0.43
C GLY A 26 2.15 9.05 -0.54
N THR A 27 1.28 8.08 -0.80
CA THR A 27 0.09 8.25 -1.64
C THR A 27 -0.84 9.35 -1.16
N PHE A 28 -0.90 9.64 0.15
CA PHE A 28 -1.71 10.75 0.64
C PHE A 28 -1.19 12.10 0.13
N ILE A 29 0.11 12.23 -0.04
CA ILE A 29 0.77 13.42 -0.58
C ILE A 29 0.40 13.59 -2.05
N THR A 30 0.55 12.54 -2.88
CA THR A 30 0.21 12.62 -4.32
C THR A 30 -1.28 12.79 -4.56
N PHE A 31 -2.12 12.03 -3.84
CA PHE A 31 -3.57 12.11 -3.97
C PHE A 31 -4.09 13.49 -3.54
N GLY A 32 -3.61 14.00 -2.39
CA GLY A 32 -3.95 15.33 -1.90
C GLY A 32 -3.52 16.42 -2.87
N ALA A 33 -2.28 16.35 -3.36
CA ALA A 33 -1.77 17.30 -4.35
C ALA A 33 -2.64 17.31 -5.62
N MET A 34 -2.93 16.15 -6.21
CA MET A 34 -3.76 16.04 -7.42
C MET A 34 -5.19 16.56 -7.19
N THR A 35 -5.77 16.27 -6.03
CA THR A 35 -7.12 16.77 -5.68
C THR A 35 -7.12 18.30 -5.52
N LEU A 36 -6.04 18.89 -4.99
CA LEU A 36 -5.88 20.35 -4.87
C LEU A 36 -5.78 21.04 -6.25
N VAL A 37 -5.16 20.39 -7.24
CA VAL A 37 -5.11 20.90 -8.62
C VAL A 37 -6.43 20.67 -9.38
N GLY A 38 -7.45 20.11 -8.72
CA GLY A 38 -8.80 19.95 -9.26
C GLY A 38 -9.03 18.66 -10.05
N LEU A 39 -8.13 17.66 -9.95
CA LEU A 39 -8.38 16.37 -10.59
C LEU A 39 -9.58 15.68 -9.91
N PRO A 40 -10.45 15.00 -10.67
CA PRO A 40 -11.49 14.15 -10.11
C PRO A 40 -10.87 13.10 -9.17
N PRO A 41 -11.42 12.88 -7.96
CA PRO A 41 -10.86 11.96 -6.97
C PRO A 41 -10.51 10.56 -7.50
N ILE A 42 -11.35 9.96 -8.34
CA ILE A 42 -11.06 8.64 -8.92
C ILE A 42 -9.83 8.70 -9.84
N VAL A 43 -9.70 9.74 -10.66
CA VAL A 43 -8.56 9.96 -11.56
C VAL A 43 -7.29 10.25 -10.77
N ALA A 44 -7.39 11.08 -9.72
CA ALA A 44 -6.28 11.38 -8.82
C ALA A 44 -5.77 10.12 -8.10
N ASN A 45 -6.67 9.23 -7.70
CA ASN A 45 -6.33 7.96 -7.09
C ASN A 45 -5.61 7.03 -8.07
N ALA A 46 -6.19 6.78 -9.25
CA ALA A 46 -5.60 5.94 -10.28
C ALA A 46 -4.21 6.47 -10.70
N THR A 47 -4.08 7.79 -10.89
CA THR A 47 -2.82 8.43 -11.29
C THR A 47 -1.76 8.32 -10.18
N SER A 48 -2.16 8.40 -8.91
CA SER A 48 -1.25 8.18 -7.78
C SER A 48 -0.68 6.76 -7.76
N SER A 49 -1.48 5.74 -8.08
CA SER A 49 -1.02 4.36 -8.20
C SER A 49 0.01 4.20 -9.32
N VAL A 50 -0.25 4.77 -10.49
CA VAL A 50 0.70 4.79 -11.62
C VAL A 50 2.01 5.48 -11.23
N THR A 51 1.92 6.62 -10.54
CA THR A 51 3.09 7.40 -10.12
C THR A 51 4.02 6.62 -9.17
N GLN A 52 3.45 5.78 -8.30
CA GLN A 52 4.21 5.04 -7.30
C GLN A 52 4.74 3.70 -7.80
N PHE A 53 4.15 3.15 -8.85
CA PHE A 53 4.49 1.83 -9.35
C PHE A 53 5.99 1.64 -9.62
N PRO A 54 6.71 2.59 -10.29
CA PRO A 54 8.16 2.49 -10.44
C PRO A 54 8.90 2.43 -9.08
N GLY A 55 8.45 3.20 -8.09
CA GLY A 55 9.03 3.22 -6.75
C GLY A 55 8.85 1.88 -6.01
N TYR A 56 7.72 1.19 -6.20
CA TYR A 56 7.53 -0.15 -5.67
C TYR A 56 8.44 -1.18 -6.36
N ILE A 57 8.64 -1.08 -7.67
CA ILE A 57 9.58 -1.94 -8.41
C ILE A 57 11.00 -1.74 -7.86
N THR A 58 11.50 -0.50 -7.80
CA THR A 58 12.87 -0.23 -7.34
C THR A 58 13.07 -0.65 -5.89
N SER A 59 12.08 -0.42 -5.03
CA SER A 59 12.12 -0.86 -3.62
C SER A 59 12.14 -2.38 -3.51
N THR A 60 11.36 -3.09 -4.33
CA THR A 60 11.33 -4.56 -4.36
C THR A 60 12.67 -5.13 -4.85
N LEU A 61 13.27 -4.52 -5.88
CA LEU A 61 14.57 -4.93 -6.40
C LEU A 61 15.69 -4.74 -5.37
N ALA A 62 15.65 -3.66 -4.58
CA ALA A 62 16.61 -3.40 -3.50
C ALA A 62 16.60 -4.48 -2.42
N TYR A 63 15.44 -5.11 -2.16
CA TYR A 63 15.29 -6.21 -1.20
C TYR A 63 15.27 -7.60 -1.85
N SER A 64 15.70 -7.72 -3.11
CA SER A 64 15.59 -8.99 -3.88
C SER A 64 16.36 -10.15 -3.25
N ALA A 65 17.48 -9.90 -2.58
CA ALA A 65 18.25 -10.93 -1.86
C ALA A 65 17.47 -11.49 -0.67
N ASP A 66 16.79 -10.63 0.09
CA ASP A 66 15.98 -11.03 1.24
C ASP A 66 14.77 -11.85 0.80
N ILE A 67 14.06 -11.38 -0.24
CA ILE A 67 12.86 -12.03 -0.79
C ILE A 67 13.10 -13.48 -1.21
N ARG A 68 14.30 -13.81 -1.72
CA ARG A 68 14.66 -15.18 -2.12
C ARG A 68 14.55 -16.19 -0.96
N HIS A 69 14.71 -15.77 0.28
CA HIS A 69 14.63 -16.65 1.45
C HIS A 69 13.19 -17.05 1.81
N PHE A 70 12.18 -16.33 1.31
CA PHE A 70 10.77 -16.56 1.63
C PHE A 70 9.84 -16.53 0.40
N TRP A 71 10.41 -16.77 -0.78
CA TRP A 71 9.75 -16.61 -2.07
C TRP A 71 8.43 -17.39 -2.20
N ARG A 72 8.34 -18.63 -1.68
CA ARG A 72 7.13 -19.46 -1.75
C ARG A 72 5.94 -18.82 -1.04
N GLY A 73 6.17 -18.34 0.18
CA GLY A 73 5.14 -17.66 0.95
C GLY A 73 4.78 -16.29 0.35
N ALA A 74 5.77 -15.57 -0.16
CA ALA A 74 5.54 -14.31 -0.85
C ALA A 74 4.64 -14.48 -2.09
N LEU A 75 4.85 -15.54 -2.88
CA LEU A 75 4.00 -15.81 -4.06
C LEU A 75 2.54 -16.07 -3.69
N LEU A 76 2.27 -16.82 -2.63
CA LEU A 76 0.90 -17.03 -2.15
C LEU A 76 0.24 -15.71 -1.77
N LEU A 77 0.94 -14.86 -1.01
CA LEU A 77 0.45 -13.54 -0.64
C LEU A 77 0.29 -12.62 -1.84
N CYS A 78 1.15 -12.72 -2.87
CA CYS A 78 0.99 -12.00 -4.13
C CYS A 78 -0.31 -12.39 -4.85
N LEU A 79 -0.61 -13.69 -4.95
CA LEU A 79 -1.86 -14.16 -5.56
C LEU A 79 -3.08 -13.65 -4.81
N ILE A 80 -3.07 -13.78 -3.48
CA ILE A 80 -4.13 -13.24 -2.61
C ILE A 80 -4.27 -11.73 -2.81
N SER A 81 -3.14 -11.03 -2.92
CA SER A 81 -3.12 -9.58 -3.12
C SER A 81 -3.66 -9.18 -4.48
N ALA A 82 -3.39 -9.95 -5.53
CA ALA A 82 -3.92 -9.68 -6.86
C ALA A 82 -5.45 -9.83 -6.87
N VAL A 83 -5.99 -10.89 -6.26
CA VAL A 83 -7.44 -11.11 -6.17
C VAL A 83 -8.11 -10.03 -5.31
N GLY A 84 -7.53 -9.71 -4.14
CA GLY A 84 -8.05 -8.65 -3.28
C GLY A 84 -8.00 -7.29 -3.96
N ALA A 85 -6.89 -6.94 -4.60
CA ALA A 85 -6.73 -5.69 -5.34
C ALA A 85 -7.74 -5.56 -6.48
N LEU A 86 -7.97 -6.65 -7.23
CA LEU A 86 -8.98 -6.67 -8.29
C LEU A 86 -10.37 -6.38 -7.72
N ALA A 87 -10.76 -7.04 -6.62
CA ALA A 87 -12.03 -6.76 -5.97
C ALA A 87 -12.12 -5.30 -5.50
N GLY A 88 -11.06 -4.75 -4.91
CA GLY A 88 -10.99 -3.35 -4.50
C GLY A 88 -11.12 -2.36 -5.67
N ALA A 89 -10.42 -2.62 -6.77
CA ALA A 89 -10.46 -1.80 -7.98
C ALA A 89 -11.85 -1.83 -8.63
N LEU A 90 -12.49 -3.00 -8.68
CA LEU A 90 -13.87 -3.13 -9.17
C LEU A 90 -14.87 -2.36 -8.31
N ILE A 91 -14.69 -2.35 -6.98
CA ILE A 91 -15.49 -1.51 -6.08
C ILE A 91 -15.27 -0.03 -6.41
N LEU A 92 -14.02 0.41 -6.59
CA LEU A 92 -13.72 1.80 -6.95
C LEU A 92 -14.38 2.21 -8.27
N LEU A 93 -14.32 1.35 -9.28
CA LEU A 93 -14.91 1.60 -10.60
C LEU A 93 -16.45 1.62 -10.58
N ALA A 94 -17.07 0.94 -9.61
CA ALA A 94 -18.52 0.99 -9.41
C ALA A 94 -18.99 2.27 -8.71
N LEU A 95 -18.09 3.07 -8.13
CA LEU A 95 -18.42 4.32 -7.45
C LEU A 95 -18.33 5.53 -8.38
N ASP A 96 -19.15 6.54 -8.11
CA ASP A 96 -19.01 7.88 -8.70
C ASP A 96 -18.10 8.79 -7.87
N ASN A 97 -17.58 9.85 -8.49
CA ASN A 97 -16.65 10.78 -7.84
C ASN A 97 -17.20 11.41 -6.55
N PRO A 98 -18.47 11.85 -6.48
CA PRO A 98 -19.08 12.35 -5.25
C PRO A 98 -19.06 11.33 -4.10
N SER A 99 -19.49 10.08 -4.35
CA SER A 99 -19.50 9.05 -3.31
C SER A 99 -18.10 8.71 -2.84
N PHE A 100 -17.15 8.54 -3.77
CA PHE A 100 -15.76 8.27 -3.40
C PHE A 100 -15.15 9.42 -2.59
N ARG A 101 -15.40 10.68 -2.99
CA ARG A 101 -14.96 11.87 -2.24
C ARG A 101 -15.52 11.90 -0.80
N ALA A 102 -16.75 11.46 -0.60
CA ALA A 102 -17.35 11.38 0.73
C ALA A 102 -16.71 10.29 1.61
N LEU A 103 -16.17 9.22 1.01
CA LEU A 103 -15.47 8.14 1.72
C LEU A 103 -14.03 8.50 2.09
N VAL A 104 -13.35 9.30 1.27
CA VAL A 104 -11.93 9.67 1.46
C VAL A 104 -11.58 10.09 2.90
N PRO A 105 -12.32 10.97 3.60
CA PRO A 105 -12.02 11.35 4.99
C PRO A 105 -12.05 10.16 5.95
N TRP A 106 -12.99 9.23 5.77
CA TRP A 106 -13.12 8.04 6.60
C TRP A 106 -11.99 7.05 6.34
N LEU A 107 -11.58 6.89 5.07
CA LEU A 107 -10.44 6.06 4.69
C LEU A 107 -9.12 6.60 5.25
N LEU A 108 -8.96 7.93 5.22
CA LEU A 108 -7.84 8.65 5.82
C LEU A 108 -7.82 8.47 7.33
N LEU A 109 -8.98 8.63 7.99
CA LEU A 109 -9.10 8.47 9.44
C LEU A 109 -8.78 7.04 9.86
N ALA A 110 -9.30 6.03 9.16
CA ALA A 110 -9.00 4.63 9.42
C ALA A 110 -7.49 4.32 9.26
N ALA A 111 -6.88 4.78 8.16
CA ALA A 111 -5.44 4.59 7.93
C ALA A 111 -4.58 5.32 8.97
N THR A 112 -4.96 6.54 9.35
CA THR A 112 -4.26 7.33 10.36
C THR A 112 -4.40 6.70 11.74
N ALA A 113 -5.60 6.23 12.11
CA ALA A 113 -5.82 5.50 13.36
C ALA A 113 -4.98 4.22 13.41
N LEU A 114 -4.90 3.48 12.30
CA LEU A 114 -4.05 2.29 12.22
C LEU A 114 -2.55 2.64 12.30
N PHE A 115 -2.11 3.73 11.66
CA PHE A 115 -0.74 4.24 11.79
C PHE A 115 -0.42 4.63 13.24
N ALA A 116 -1.32 5.36 13.88
CA ALA A 116 -1.20 5.77 15.28
C ALA A 116 -1.20 4.57 16.24
N ALA A 117 -1.94 3.50 15.90
CA ALA A 117 -1.93 2.25 16.63
C ALA A 117 -0.67 1.40 16.35
N GLY A 118 0.06 1.67 15.26
CA GLY A 118 1.25 0.94 14.84
C GLY A 118 2.28 0.66 15.95
N PRO A 119 2.65 1.63 16.82
CA PRO A 119 3.53 1.40 17.96
C PRO A 119 3.02 0.37 18.98
N TRP A 120 1.71 0.29 19.19
CA TRP A 120 1.08 -0.70 20.09
C TRP A 120 0.84 -2.05 19.40
N LEU A 121 0.80 -2.05 18.07
CA LEU A 121 0.73 -3.24 17.22
C LEU A 121 2.13 -3.78 16.88
N LYS A 122 3.20 -3.14 17.36
CA LYS A 122 4.57 -3.62 17.15
C LYS A 122 4.70 -5.03 17.72
N PRO A 123 5.15 -6.00 16.91
CA PRO A 123 5.31 -7.36 17.39
C PRO A 123 6.34 -7.40 18.52
N VAL A 124 5.97 -8.07 19.61
CA VAL A 124 6.96 -8.53 20.61
C VAL A 124 7.80 -9.61 19.92
N PRO A 125 9.13 -9.46 19.85
CA PRO A 125 9.98 -10.50 19.26
C PRO A 125 9.79 -11.79 20.05
N LYS A 126 9.21 -12.82 19.41
CA LYS A 126 9.09 -14.17 19.97
C LYS A 126 10.26 -15.02 19.50
N PRO A 127 11.18 -15.44 20.38
CA PRO A 127 12.23 -16.38 20.01
C PRO A 127 11.61 -17.73 19.63
N GLY A 128 12.06 -18.32 18.52
CA GLY A 128 11.78 -19.73 18.20
C GLY A 128 10.48 -20.05 17.43
N HIS A 129 9.71 -19.07 16.95
CA HIS A 129 8.65 -19.36 15.97
C HIS A 129 9.25 -19.38 14.56
N GLU A 130 9.35 -20.58 13.98
CA GLU A 130 9.67 -20.72 12.56
C GLU A 130 8.68 -19.93 11.70
N ALA A 131 9.22 -19.22 10.71
CA ALA A 131 8.48 -18.28 9.87
C ALA A 131 7.43 -19.00 9.01
N ALA A 132 6.23 -19.18 9.54
CA ALA A 132 5.09 -19.70 8.78
C ALA A 132 4.44 -18.55 7.98
N VAL A 133 4.96 -18.30 6.78
CA VAL A 133 4.26 -17.46 5.80
C VAL A 133 3.10 -18.26 5.22
N GLY A 134 1.87 -17.78 5.40
CA GLY A 134 0.65 -18.44 4.89
C GLY A 134 -0.32 -18.98 5.96
N SER A 135 -0.24 -18.50 7.20
CA SER A 135 -1.32 -18.73 8.17
C SER A 135 -2.66 -18.22 7.61
N LEU A 136 -3.77 -18.91 7.89
CA LEU A 136 -5.10 -18.50 7.40
C LEU A 136 -5.44 -17.06 7.82
N ALA A 137 -5.07 -16.68 9.05
CA ALA A 137 -5.23 -15.32 9.55
C ALA A 137 -4.37 -14.30 8.77
N GLY A 138 -3.12 -14.62 8.44
CA GLY A 138 -2.25 -13.77 7.62
C GLY A 138 -2.76 -13.61 6.19
N SER A 139 -3.23 -14.70 5.58
CA SER A 139 -3.84 -14.68 4.26
C SER A 139 -5.11 -13.84 4.22
N LEU A 140 -5.98 -13.96 5.23
CA LEU A 140 -7.21 -13.16 5.33
C LEU A 140 -6.91 -11.68 5.58
N ALA A 141 -5.99 -11.38 6.50
CA ALA A 141 -5.56 -10.00 6.75
C ALA A 141 -4.95 -9.36 5.51
N GLN A 142 -4.14 -10.13 4.76
CA GLN A 142 -3.56 -9.68 3.50
C GLN A 142 -4.62 -9.46 2.42
N PHE A 143 -5.61 -10.34 2.32
CA PHE A 143 -6.73 -10.19 1.38
C PHE A 143 -7.50 -8.89 1.63
N LEU A 144 -7.89 -8.61 2.88
CA LEU A 144 -8.58 -7.38 3.26
C LEU A 144 -7.71 -6.14 3.02
N THR A 145 -6.42 -6.25 3.34
CA THR A 145 -5.44 -5.18 3.09
C THR A 145 -5.33 -4.88 1.59
N ALA A 146 -5.36 -5.92 0.75
CA ALA A 146 -5.31 -5.79 -0.69
C ALA A 146 -6.60 -5.24 -1.31
N ILE A 147 -7.79 -5.56 -0.77
CA ILE A 147 -9.04 -4.92 -1.17
C ILE A 147 -8.96 -3.42 -0.95
N TYR A 148 -8.57 -2.99 0.25
CA TYR A 148 -8.37 -1.56 0.52
C TYR A 148 -7.30 -0.96 -0.40
N GLY A 149 -6.23 -1.72 -0.64
CA GLY A 149 -5.14 -1.30 -1.50
C GLY A 149 -5.56 -1.06 -2.96
N GLY A 150 -6.37 -1.96 -3.54
CA GLY A 150 -6.92 -1.78 -4.88
C GLY A 150 -8.00 -0.71 -4.96
N PHE A 151 -8.75 -0.51 -3.87
CA PHE A 151 -9.81 0.50 -3.79
C PHE A 151 -9.26 1.93 -3.63
N PHE A 152 -8.36 2.16 -2.68
CA PHE A 152 -7.85 3.49 -2.34
C PHE A 152 -6.34 3.60 -2.41
N GLY A 153 -5.59 2.54 -2.11
CA GLY A 153 -4.12 2.52 -2.19
C GLY A 153 -3.37 3.42 -1.20
N ALA A 154 -3.99 4.51 -0.74
CA ALA A 154 -3.36 5.48 0.12
C ALA A 154 -3.29 5.00 1.57
N GLY A 155 -2.10 5.05 2.17
CA GLY A 155 -1.86 4.48 3.50
C GLY A 155 -1.76 2.95 3.53
N MET A 156 -1.90 2.27 2.38
CA MET A 156 -1.83 0.81 2.31
C MET A 156 -0.50 0.24 2.85
N GLY A 157 0.64 0.90 2.57
CA GLY A 157 1.94 0.43 3.04
C GLY A 157 2.07 0.37 4.57
N VAL A 158 1.45 1.32 5.27
CA VAL A 158 1.36 1.29 6.74
C VAL A 158 0.48 0.13 7.19
N MET A 159 -0.69 -0.02 6.57
CA MET A 159 -1.62 -1.08 6.93
C MET A 159 -0.99 -2.46 6.72
N MET A 160 -0.26 -2.66 5.63
CA MET A 160 0.54 -3.87 5.39
C MET A 160 1.57 -4.09 6.48
N LEU A 161 2.36 -3.09 6.85
CA LEU A 161 3.37 -3.28 7.90
C LEU A 161 2.72 -3.65 9.24
N ALA A 162 1.55 -3.10 9.56
CA ALA A 162 0.79 -3.47 10.74
C ALA A 162 0.25 -4.91 10.66
N THR A 163 -0.42 -5.29 9.57
CA THR A 163 -1.01 -6.63 9.42
C THR A 163 0.05 -7.72 9.26
N LEU A 164 1.13 -7.44 8.52
CA LEU A 164 2.27 -8.35 8.40
C LEU A 164 3.02 -8.45 9.74
N GLY A 165 3.19 -7.36 10.49
CA GLY A 165 3.80 -7.43 11.83
C GLY A 165 3.01 -8.28 12.83
N LEU A 166 1.68 -8.33 12.71
CA LEU A 166 0.82 -9.15 13.56
C LEU A 166 0.75 -10.62 13.13
N THR A 167 0.88 -10.90 11.82
CA THR A 167 0.60 -12.22 11.25
C THR A 167 1.83 -12.96 10.74
N GLN A 168 2.94 -12.25 10.51
CA GLN A 168 4.19 -12.77 10.01
C GLN A 168 5.29 -12.54 11.05
N ALA A 169 6.19 -13.53 11.19
CA ALA A 169 7.40 -13.38 11.98
C ALA A 169 8.54 -12.87 11.11
N GLY A 170 9.27 -11.86 11.57
CA GLY A 170 10.42 -11.32 10.87
C GLY A 170 10.92 -10.02 11.49
N ASP A 171 12.12 -9.64 11.10
CA ASP A 171 12.64 -8.31 11.37
C ASP A 171 11.95 -7.27 10.46
N TYR A 172 12.12 -5.99 10.81
CA TYR A 172 11.49 -4.90 10.07
C TYR A 172 11.87 -4.89 8.59
N HIS A 173 13.12 -5.23 8.24
CA HIS A 173 13.58 -5.24 6.85
C HIS A 173 12.84 -6.29 6.02
N ARG A 174 12.65 -7.51 6.54
CA ARG A 174 11.89 -8.56 5.86
C ARG A 174 10.42 -8.20 5.66
N LEU A 175 9.78 -7.60 6.67
CA LEU A 175 8.39 -7.14 6.55
C LEU A 175 8.27 -6.00 5.54
N ASN A 176 9.23 -5.06 5.52
CA ASN A 176 9.26 -3.97 4.55
C ASN A 176 9.49 -4.47 3.11
N ALA A 177 10.37 -5.48 2.94
CA ALA A 177 10.59 -6.15 1.67
C ALA A 177 9.30 -6.79 1.13
N LEU A 178 8.61 -7.55 1.98
CA LEU A 178 7.33 -8.18 1.64
C LEU A 178 6.26 -7.13 1.33
N LYS A 179 6.14 -6.07 2.14
CA LYS A 179 5.23 -4.95 1.89
C LYS A 179 5.45 -4.34 0.50
N ASN A 180 6.70 -4.05 0.12
CA ASN A 180 7.00 -3.42 -1.17
C ASN A 180 6.66 -4.33 -2.35
N MET A 181 6.97 -5.63 -2.24
CA MET A 181 6.63 -6.63 -3.26
C MET A 181 5.12 -6.78 -3.43
N LEU A 182 4.37 -6.83 -2.34
CA LEU A 182 2.91 -6.96 -2.39
C LEU A 182 2.25 -5.66 -2.87
N ALA A 183 2.74 -4.50 -2.45
CA ALA A 183 2.29 -3.19 -2.94
C ALA A 183 2.52 -3.03 -4.44
N MET A 184 3.63 -3.55 -4.98
CA MET A 184 3.89 -3.59 -6.42
C MET A 184 2.79 -4.38 -7.16
N VAL A 185 2.41 -5.56 -6.65
CA VAL A 185 1.36 -6.38 -7.27
C VAL A 185 0.00 -5.69 -7.20
N ILE A 186 -0.36 -5.13 -6.05
CA ILE A 186 -1.63 -4.42 -5.87
C ILE A 186 -1.70 -3.21 -6.80
N ALA A 187 -0.62 -2.42 -6.88
CA ALA A 187 -0.54 -1.27 -7.77
C ALA A 187 -0.64 -1.71 -9.24
N ALA A 188 0.04 -2.78 -9.66
CA ALA A 188 -0.09 -3.30 -11.02
C ALA A 188 -1.53 -3.67 -11.38
N VAL A 189 -2.24 -4.34 -10.48
CA VAL A 189 -3.65 -4.72 -10.69
C VAL A 189 -4.56 -3.50 -10.70
N ALA A 190 -4.34 -2.52 -9.81
CA ALA A 190 -5.17 -1.32 -9.76
C ALA A 190 -4.98 -0.38 -10.97
N ILE A 191 -3.89 -0.53 -11.73
CA ILE A 191 -3.58 0.28 -12.92
C ILE A 191 -4.31 -0.24 -14.17
N VAL A 192 -4.60 -1.54 -14.24
CA VAL A 192 -5.17 -2.23 -15.42
C VAL A 192 -6.67 -2.38 -15.27
#